data_AF-A0A914IV13-F1
#
_entry.id   AF-A0A914IV13-F1
#
_cell.length_a   1.000
_cell.length_b   1.000
_cell.length_c   1.000
_cell.angle_alpha   90.00
_cell.angle_beta   90.00
_cell.angle_gamma   90.00
#
_symmetry.space_group_name_H-M   'P 1'
#
loop_
_entity.id
_entity.type
_entity.pdbx_description
1 polymer ?
#
loop_
_entity_poly.entity_id
_entity_poly.type
_entity_poly.pdbx_seq_one_letter_code
_entity_poly.pdbx_strand_id
1 'polypeptide(L)'
;MGSQTVPEDLPYMEFDQFGLKLYTTSEIQKLAEVEIFNPETFDLLGHPLPNGLHDLKLGPTEYGGRCETCKQIAKYCPGHYGYIHLDVPVFHPVLFPFMFNLLKGSCIFCHRFMCNTSSGKTKILLAQLRCIELGCFSLAESLFYQIRDRVETAESKAENAAMLEVMSVDIGAIDEKLAKITGKTVEQLLAQKSP
;
A
#
# COMPACT_ATOMS: atom_id res chain seq x y z
N MET A 1 34.35 4.18 39.68
CA MET A 1 33.56 4.66 38.51
C MET A 1 33.82 3.68 37.37
N GLY A 2 33.08 2.58 37.33
CA GLY A 2 33.24 1.56 36.28
C GLY A 2 32.33 1.92 35.11
N SER A 3 32.91 2.37 34.00
CA SER A 3 32.20 2.53 32.73
C SER A 3 31.86 1.15 32.19
N GLN A 4 30.58 0.80 32.19
CA GLN A 4 30.08 -0.38 31.50
C GLN A 4 30.31 -0.18 30.00
N THR A 5 31.30 -0.88 29.46
CA THR A 5 31.54 -0.96 28.01
C THR A 5 30.43 -1.84 27.42
N VAL A 6 29.65 -1.27 26.50
CA VAL A 6 28.70 -2.06 25.70
C VAL A 6 29.52 -3.08 24.88
N PRO A 7 29.17 -4.37 24.88
CA PRO A 7 29.82 -5.39 24.04
C PRO A 7 29.91 -4.94 22.57
N GLU A 8 31.08 -5.11 21.93
CA GLU A 8 31.34 -4.67 20.54
C GLU A 8 30.43 -5.36 19.50
N ASP A 9 29.80 -6.48 19.87
CA ASP A 9 28.98 -7.30 18.96
C ASP A 9 27.47 -6.99 18.99
N LEU A 10 27.04 -5.98 19.77
CA LEU A 10 25.62 -5.61 19.82
C LEU A 10 25.28 -4.54 18.77
N PRO A 11 24.24 -4.75 17.94
CA PRO A 11 23.84 -3.77 16.96
C PRO A 11 23.36 -2.48 17.65
N TYR A 12 23.72 -1.33 17.06
CA TYR A 12 23.35 -0.01 17.60
C TYR A 12 21.84 0.27 17.59
N MET A 13 21.09 -0.40 16.71
CA MET A 13 19.64 -0.29 16.60
C MET A 13 18.99 -1.65 16.33
N GLU A 14 17.79 -1.84 16.87
CA GLU A 14 16.92 -2.98 16.61
C GLU A 14 15.68 -2.54 15.79
N PHE A 15 15.19 -3.42 14.92
CA PHE A 15 13.99 -3.16 14.12
C PHE A 15 12.74 -3.44 14.95
N ASP A 16 11.86 -2.44 15.08
CA ASP A 16 10.59 -2.58 15.81
C ASP A 16 9.44 -3.05 14.90
N GLN A 17 9.28 -2.44 13.73
CA GLN A 17 8.15 -2.68 12.83
C GLN A 17 8.55 -2.61 11.35
N PHE A 18 7.76 -3.25 10.50
CA PHE A 18 7.92 -3.22 9.04
C PHE A 18 6.59 -2.91 8.36
N GLY A 19 6.63 -2.00 7.38
CA GLY A 19 5.47 -1.57 6.59
C GLY A 19 5.60 -2.00 5.12
N LEU A 20 4.46 -2.32 4.50
CA LEU A 20 4.38 -2.66 3.07
C LEU A 20 3.75 -1.51 2.28
N LYS A 21 4.39 -1.14 1.17
CA LYS A 21 3.98 -0.05 0.29
C LYS A 21 4.39 -0.33 -1.15
N LEU A 22 3.62 0.20 -2.09
CA LEU A 22 4.02 0.28 -3.49
C LEU A 22 4.78 1.58 -3.75
N TYR A 23 5.90 1.49 -4.46
CA TYR A 23 6.64 2.67 -4.86
C TYR A 23 5.85 3.52 -5.85
N THR A 24 5.83 4.83 -5.62
CA THR A 24 5.34 5.81 -6.60
C THR A 24 6.43 6.09 -7.64
N THR A 25 6.04 6.55 -8.83
CA THR A 25 6.99 6.92 -9.90
C THR A 25 8.03 7.93 -9.41
N SER A 26 7.60 8.93 -8.64
CA SER A 26 8.49 9.95 -8.08
C SER A 26 9.49 9.39 -7.05
N GLU A 27 9.14 8.33 -6.33
CA GLU A 27 10.06 7.70 -5.37
C GLU A 27 11.11 6.87 -6.09
N ILE A 28 10.69 6.10 -7.10
CA ILE A 28 11.61 5.32 -7.93
C ILE A 28 12.64 6.24 -8.58
N GLN A 29 12.19 7.36 -9.17
CA GLN A 29 13.09 8.32 -9.80
C GLN A 29 14.06 9.00 -8.83
N LYS A 30 13.67 9.20 -7.56
CA LYS A 30 14.55 9.76 -6.53
C LYS A 30 15.55 8.74 -5.98
N LEU A 31 15.18 7.46 -5.96
CA LEU A 31 16.02 6.36 -5.48
C LEU A 31 17.00 5.86 -6.55
N ALA A 32 16.67 6.04 -7.82
CA ALA A 32 17.44 5.55 -8.93
C ALA A 32 18.54 6.53 -9.37
N GLU A 33 19.69 5.98 -9.71
CA GLU A 33 20.87 6.74 -10.15
C GLU A 33 20.94 6.89 -11.68
N VAL A 34 20.20 6.04 -12.40
CA VAL A 34 20.23 5.99 -13.87
C VAL A 34 18.92 5.49 -14.46
N GLU A 35 18.56 6.07 -15.60
CA GLU A 35 17.53 5.55 -16.50
C GLU A 35 18.15 4.62 -17.53
N ILE A 36 17.63 3.39 -17.60
CA ILE A 36 18.08 2.34 -18.51
C ILE A 36 17.18 2.37 -19.74
N PHE A 37 17.75 2.71 -20.88
CA PHE A 37 17.05 2.71 -22.17
C PHE A 37 17.87 2.08 -23.30
N ASN A 38 19.18 1.88 -23.11
CA ASN A 38 20.01 1.24 -24.11
C ASN A 38 19.80 -0.29 -24.06
N PRO A 39 19.31 -0.92 -25.14
CA PRO A 39 19.15 -2.37 -25.20
C PRO A 39 20.49 -3.11 -25.28
N GLU A 40 21.54 -2.46 -25.79
CA GLU A 40 22.88 -3.02 -25.84
C GLU A 40 23.59 -2.84 -24.50
N THR A 41 24.18 -3.91 -24.00
CA THR A 41 24.79 -3.93 -22.66
C THR A 41 26.30 -3.72 -22.68
N PHE A 42 26.98 -4.24 -23.70
CA PHE A 42 28.43 -4.19 -23.83
C PHE A 42 28.83 -3.70 -25.22
N ASP A 43 29.97 -3.03 -25.30
CA ASP A 43 30.61 -2.70 -26.57
C ASP A 43 31.32 -3.91 -27.19
N LEU A 44 31.90 -3.72 -28.38
CA LEU A 44 32.66 -4.77 -29.09
C LEU A 44 33.92 -5.24 -28.33
N LEU A 45 34.39 -4.46 -27.35
CA LEU A 45 35.55 -4.76 -26.51
C LEU A 45 35.15 -5.44 -25.19
N GLY A 46 33.84 -5.56 -24.92
CA GLY A 46 33.28 -6.15 -23.71
C GLY A 46 33.06 -5.15 -22.56
N HIS A 47 33.26 -3.86 -22.76
CA HIS A 47 33.02 -2.86 -21.72
C HIS A 47 31.53 -2.52 -21.60
N PRO A 48 31.02 -2.26 -20.37
CA PRO A 48 29.63 -1.89 -20.18
C PRO A 48 29.31 -0.55 -20.84
N LEU A 49 28.18 -0.50 -21.56
CA LEU A 49 27.68 0.72 -22.18
C LEU A 49 26.93 1.59 -21.17
N PRO A 50 27.02 2.92 -21.27
CA PRO A 50 26.21 3.83 -20.47
C PRO A 50 24.72 3.63 -20.79
N ASN A 51 23.88 3.81 -19.77
CA ASN A 51 22.43 3.67 -19.82
C ASN A 51 21.94 2.27 -20.26
N GLY A 52 22.84 1.27 -20.24
CA GLY A 52 22.53 -0.13 -20.42
C GLY A 52 22.33 -0.86 -19.09
N LEU A 53 22.03 -2.16 -19.16
CA LEU A 53 21.77 -2.97 -17.97
C LEU A 53 22.98 -3.11 -17.03
N HIS A 54 24.19 -3.03 -17.58
CA HIS A 54 25.46 -3.14 -16.85
C HIS A 54 26.13 -1.78 -16.59
N ASP A 55 25.37 -0.68 -16.64
CA ASP A 55 25.90 0.66 -16.36
C ASP A 55 26.65 0.71 -15.01
N LEU A 56 27.85 1.30 -15.02
CA LEU A 56 28.73 1.39 -13.86
C LEU A 56 28.13 2.18 -12.68
N LYS A 57 27.09 3.00 -12.91
CA LYS A 57 26.29 3.66 -11.86
C LYS A 57 25.49 2.67 -11.02
N LEU A 58 25.08 1.53 -11.60
CA LEU A 58 24.38 0.46 -10.88
C LEU A 58 25.35 -0.39 -10.04
N GLY A 59 26.61 -0.42 -10.44
CA GLY A 59 27.68 -1.14 -9.78
C GLY A 59 28.50 -1.98 -10.78
N PRO A 60 29.82 -2.08 -10.59
CA PRO A 60 30.67 -2.82 -11.51
C PRO A 60 30.52 -4.32 -11.30
N THR A 61 30.40 -5.08 -12.41
CA THR A 61 30.43 -6.55 -12.39
C THR A 61 31.87 -7.09 -12.43
N GLU A 62 32.79 -6.35 -13.06
CA GLU A 62 34.17 -6.78 -13.27
C GLU A 62 35.09 -6.58 -12.07
N TYR A 63 36.07 -7.48 -11.93
CA TYR A 63 37.09 -7.39 -10.89
C TYR A 63 38.06 -6.24 -11.17
N GLY A 64 37.98 -5.18 -10.36
CA GLY A 64 38.77 -3.96 -10.52
C GLY A 64 37.99 -2.76 -11.05
N GLY A 65 36.76 -2.97 -11.55
CA GLY A 65 35.83 -1.90 -11.87
C GLY A 65 35.45 -1.10 -10.63
N ARG A 66 35.21 0.20 -10.81
CA ARG A 66 34.74 1.12 -9.75
C ARG A 66 33.35 1.61 -10.10
N CYS A 67 32.46 1.58 -9.11
CA CYS A 67 31.11 2.13 -9.27
C CYS A 67 31.17 3.63 -9.50
N GLU A 68 30.40 4.14 -10.46
CA GLU A 68 30.34 5.57 -10.71
C GLU A 68 29.58 6.35 -9.63
N THR A 69 28.69 5.69 -8.88
CA THR A 69 27.88 6.30 -7.83
C THR A 69 28.62 6.34 -6.50
N CYS A 70 28.93 5.19 -5.89
CA CYS A 70 29.60 5.13 -4.59
C CYS A 70 31.13 5.15 -4.63
N LYS A 71 31.74 5.07 -5.83
CA LYS A 71 33.20 5.02 -6.05
C LYS A 71 33.92 3.81 -5.42
N GLN A 72 33.16 2.85 -4.89
CA GLN A 72 33.69 1.61 -4.34
C GLN A 72 33.98 0.58 -5.46
N ILE A 73 34.86 -0.37 -5.16
CA ILE A 73 35.05 -1.57 -6.00
C ILE A 73 33.88 -2.55 -5.80
N ALA A 74 33.69 -3.48 -6.74
CA ALA A 74 32.60 -4.47 -6.73
C ALA A 74 32.38 -5.16 -5.37
N LYS A 75 33.46 -5.50 -4.65
CA LYS A 75 33.40 -6.17 -3.34
C LYS A 75 32.71 -5.34 -2.24
N TYR A 76 32.83 -4.02 -2.28
CA TYR A 76 32.33 -3.10 -1.25
C TYR A 76 31.17 -2.24 -1.74
N CYS A 77 30.75 -2.42 -3.00
CA CYS A 77 29.60 -1.75 -3.57
C CYS A 77 28.32 -2.47 -3.12
N PRO A 78 27.34 -1.78 -2.50
CA PRO A 78 26.05 -2.38 -2.16
C PRO A 78 25.16 -2.63 -3.38
N GLY A 79 25.50 -2.04 -4.52
CA GLY A 79 24.62 -1.92 -5.68
C GLY A 79 23.70 -0.71 -5.57
N HIS A 80 23.29 -0.18 -6.72
CA HIS A 80 22.41 0.97 -6.82
C HIS A 80 21.22 0.68 -7.72
N TYR A 81 20.13 1.41 -7.52
CA TYR A 81 18.92 1.24 -8.30
C TYR A 81 18.99 2.02 -9.61
N GLY A 82 18.39 1.45 -10.64
CA GLY A 82 18.03 2.12 -11.88
C GLY A 82 16.55 1.96 -12.13
N TYR A 83 16.02 2.64 -13.15
CA TYR A 83 14.66 2.42 -13.62
C TYR A 83 14.62 2.37 -15.15
N ILE A 84 13.60 1.67 -15.66
CA ILE A 84 13.25 1.67 -17.08
C ILE A 84 11.97 2.49 -17.21
N HIS A 85 12.00 3.55 -18.00
CA HIS A 85 10.80 4.29 -18.33
C HIS A 85 9.94 3.49 -19.32
N LEU A 86 8.65 3.33 -19.01
CA LEU A 86 7.69 2.75 -19.95
C LEU A 86 6.90 3.90 -20.57
N ASP A 87 6.92 4.00 -21.90
CA ASP A 87 6.23 5.07 -22.64
C ASP A 87 4.70 5.03 -22.48
N VAL A 88 4.17 3.88 -22.07
CA VAL A 88 2.75 3.67 -21.81
C VAL A 88 2.53 3.07 -20.42
N PRO A 89 1.46 3.46 -19.71
CA PRO A 89 1.11 2.85 -18.44
C PRO A 89 0.68 1.40 -18.67
N VAL A 90 1.36 0.47 -17.98
CA VAL A 90 1.04 -0.96 -18.01
C VAL A 90 0.51 -1.39 -16.65
N PHE A 91 -0.46 -2.29 -16.64
CA PHE A 91 -1.00 -2.83 -15.39
C PHE A 91 0.01 -3.72 -14.69
N HIS A 92 0.14 -3.53 -13.38
CA HIS A 92 0.94 -4.43 -12.54
C HIS A 92 0.26 -5.81 -12.48
N PRO A 93 0.90 -6.90 -12.97
CA PRO A 93 0.25 -8.21 -13.11
C PRO A 93 -0.35 -8.76 -11.79
N VAL A 94 0.35 -8.56 -10.67
CA VAL A 94 -0.12 -9.01 -9.34
C VAL A 94 -1.36 -8.26 -8.86
N LEU A 95 -1.52 -6.98 -9.23
CA LEU A 95 -2.65 -6.13 -8.81
C LEU A 95 -3.81 -6.17 -9.80
N PHE A 96 -3.57 -6.70 -11.00
CA PHE A 96 -4.56 -6.76 -12.07
C PHE A 96 -5.88 -7.42 -11.65
N PRO A 97 -5.92 -8.56 -10.92
CA PRO A 97 -7.18 -9.16 -10.48
C PRO A 97 -8.01 -8.23 -9.58
N PHE A 98 -7.36 -7.49 -8.67
CA PHE A 98 -8.02 -6.54 -7.78
C PHE A 98 -8.62 -5.37 -8.57
N MET A 99 -7.81 -4.78 -9.45
CA MET A 99 -8.27 -3.70 -10.34
C MET A 99 -9.43 -4.16 -11.22
N PHE A 100 -9.34 -5.36 -11.80
CA PHE A 100 -10.40 -5.90 -12.64
C PHE A 100 -11.71 -6.10 -11.88
N ASN A 101 -11.64 -6.55 -10.62
CA ASN A 101 -12.82 -6.65 -9.76
C ASN A 101 -13.41 -5.27 -9.40
N LEU A 102 -12.56 -4.26 -9.18
CA LEU A 102 -13.01 -2.88 -8.94
C LEU A 102 -13.73 -2.32 -10.17
N LEU A 103 -13.16 -2.51 -11.37
CA LEU A 103 -13.77 -2.09 -12.64
C LEU A 103 -15.10 -2.81 -12.88
N LYS A 104 -15.13 -4.13 -12.68
CA LYS A 104 -16.37 -4.92 -12.75
C LYS A 104 -17.43 -4.48 -11.77
N GLY A 105 -17.03 -3.92 -10.62
CA GLY A 105 -17.91 -3.39 -9.60
C GLY A 105 -18.32 -1.93 -9.82
N SER A 106 -17.83 -1.25 -10.87
CA SER A 106 -17.99 0.18 -11.07
C SER A 106 -18.73 0.50 -12.36
N CYS A 107 -19.58 1.53 -12.34
CA CYS A 107 -20.23 2.04 -13.53
C CYS A 107 -19.31 3.01 -14.28
N ILE A 108 -19.05 2.75 -15.56
CA ILE A 108 -18.17 3.58 -16.40
C ILE A 108 -18.73 4.97 -16.70
N PHE A 109 -20.04 5.18 -16.56
CA PHE A 109 -20.70 6.45 -16.86
C PHE A 109 -20.79 7.39 -15.66
N CYS A 110 -21.09 6.86 -14.47
CA CYS A 110 -21.27 7.66 -13.27
C CYS A 110 -20.12 7.54 -12.27
N HIS A 111 -19.12 6.70 -12.56
CA HIS A 111 -17.93 6.47 -11.74
C HIS A 111 -18.24 6.05 -10.29
N ARG A 112 -19.41 5.46 -10.05
CA ARG A 112 -19.83 4.91 -8.76
C ARG A 112 -19.82 3.40 -8.79
N PHE A 113 -19.61 2.79 -7.62
CA PHE A 113 -19.82 1.36 -7.46
C PHE A 113 -21.28 0.99 -7.77
N MET A 114 -21.47 -0.14 -8.43
CA MET A 114 -22.78 -0.69 -8.77
C MET A 114 -23.49 -1.32 -7.57
N CYS A 115 -22.79 -1.46 -6.43
CA CYS A 115 -23.46 -1.79 -5.19
C CYS A 115 -24.38 -0.63 -4.77
N ASN A 116 -25.56 -0.95 -4.24
CA ASN A 116 -26.46 0.06 -3.71
C ASN A 116 -25.84 0.68 -2.45
N THR A 117 -25.14 1.81 -2.61
CA THR A 117 -24.49 2.53 -1.51
C THR A 117 -25.48 3.01 -0.44
N SER A 118 -26.76 3.14 -0.78
CA SER A 118 -27.82 3.49 0.16
C SER A 118 -28.35 2.28 0.93
N SER A 119 -28.02 1.06 0.51
CA SER A 119 -28.41 -0.18 1.18
C SER A 119 -27.77 -0.29 2.55
N GLY A 120 -28.56 -0.76 3.54
CA GLY A 120 -28.05 -1.07 4.87
C GLY A 120 -26.89 -2.06 4.86
N LYS A 121 -26.89 -3.04 3.95
CA LYS A 121 -25.82 -4.04 3.82
C LYS A 121 -24.45 -3.39 3.54
N THR A 122 -24.41 -2.42 2.62
CA THR A 122 -23.17 -1.72 2.26
C THR A 122 -22.68 -0.78 3.37
N LYS A 123 -23.60 -0.05 4.01
CA LYS A 123 -23.27 0.85 5.12
C LYS A 123 -22.67 0.10 6.32
N ILE A 124 -23.20 -1.08 6.61
CA ILE A 124 -22.72 -1.86 7.75
C ILE A 124 -21.39 -2.54 7.41
N LEU A 125 -21.20 -3.06 6.20
CA LEU A 125 -19.88 -3.54 5.77
C LEU A 125 -18.81 -2.45 5.93
N LEU A 126 -19.12 -1.21 5.54
CA LEU A 126 -18.22 -0.07 5.72
C LEU A 126 -17.93 0.19 7.21
N ALA A 127 -18.94 0.14 8.08
CA ALA A 127 -18.75 0.27 9.52
C ALA A 127 -17.89 -0.87 10.12
N GLN A 128 -18.04 -2.11 9.64
CA GLN A 128 -17.22 -3.25 10.07
C GLN A 128 -15.76 -3.07 9.67
N LEU A 129 -15.49 -2.64 8.44
CA LEU A 129 -14.13 -2.34 7.97
C LEU A 129 -13.49 -1.24 8.82
N ARG A 130 -14.25 -0.17 9.15
CA ARG A 130 -13.78 0.88 10.07
C ARG A 130 -13.48 0.35 11.47
N CYS A 131 -14.33 -0.50 12.03
CA CYS A 131 -14.08 -1.11 13.32
C CYS A 131 -12.77 -1.92 13.30
N ILE A 132 -12.49 -2.66 12.22
CA ILE A 132 -11.25 -3.41 12.05
C ILE A 132 -10.04 -2.48 11.94
N GLU A 133 -10.14 -1.38 11.18
CA GLU A 133 -9.06 -0.39 11.08
C GLU A 133 -8.69 0.22 12.43
N LEU A 134 -9.67 0.39 13.33
CA LEU A 134 -9.48 0.90 14.68
C LEU A 134 -9.06 -0.18 15.70
N GLY A 135 -9.03 -1.47 15.30
CA GLY A 135 -8.71 -2.60 16.18
C GLY A 135 -9.88 -3.11 17.04
N CYS A 136 -11.11 -2.70 16.75
CA CYS A 136 -12.33 -3.10 17.45
C CYS A 136 -13.02 -4.31 16.82
N PHE A 137 -12.37 -5.48 16.87
CA PHE A 137 -12.86 -6.71 16.25
C PHE A 137 -14.21 -7.19 16.81
N SER A 138 -14.40 -7.13 18.13
CA SER A 138 -15.65 -7.56 18.78
C SER A 138 -16.87 -6.74 18.36
N LEU A 139 -16.66 -5.43 18.10
CA LEU A 139 -17.72 -4.55 17.60
C LEU A 139 -18.05 -4.87 16.13
N ALA A 140 -17.02 -5.13 15.30
CA ALA A 140 -17.22 -5.54 13.92
C ALA A 140 -18.03 -6.85 13.81
N GLU A 141 -17.76 -7.79 14.72
CA GLU A 141 -18.49 -9.06 14.82
C GLU A 141 -19.92 -8.87 15.32
N SER A 142 -20.14 -8.04 16.34
CA SER A 142 -21.48 -7.75 16.86
C SER A 142 -22.38 -7.09 15.79
N LEU A 143 -21.80 -6.20 14.98
CA LEU A 143 -22.49 -5.59 13.84
C LEU A 143 -22.90 -6.63 12.80
N PHE A 144 -22.10 -7.69 12.58
CA PHE A 144 -22.43 -8.78 11.67
C PHE A 144 -23.71 -9.51 12.09
N TYR A 145 -23.84 -9.83 13.38
CA TYR A 145 -25.00 -10.55 13.91
C TYR A 145 -26.29 -9.72 13.90
N GLN A 146 -26.18 -8.43 14.22
CA GLN A 146 -27.33 -7.52 14.15
C GLN A 146 -27.87 -7.39 12.72
N ILE A 147 -27.03 -7.59 11.70
CA ILE A 147 -27.47 -7.67 10.29
C ILE A 147 -28.18 -8.99 10.01
N ARG A 148 -27.58 -10.13 10.39
CA ARG A 148 -28.15 -11.45 10.06
C ARG A 148 -29.59 -11.58 10.55
N ASP A 149 -29.82 -11.21 11.81
CA ASP A 149 -31.17 -11.20 12.41
C ASP A 149 -32.13 -10.22 11.71
N ARG A 150 -31.66 -9.05 11.27
CA ARG A 150 -32.50 -8.03 10.62
C ARG A 150 -32.75 -8.29 9.12
N VAL A 151 -31.83 -8.99 8.44
CA VAL A 151 -31.98 -9.36 7.02
C VAL A 151 -32.92 -10.56 6.89
N GLU A 152 -32.80 -11.58 7.75
CA GLU A 152 -33.72 -12.72 7.80
C GLU A 152 -35.17 -12.28 8.13
N THR A 153 -35.32 -11.24 8.96
CA THR A 153 -36.63 -10.68 9.30
C THR A 153 -37.17 -9.67 8.27
N ALA A 154 -36.31 -9.03 7.47
CA ALA A 154 -36.73 -8.10 6.41
C ALA A 154 -37.12 -8.82 5.11
N GLU A 155 -36.51 -9.96 4.78
CA GLU A 155 -36.89 -10.77 3.61
C GLU A 155 -38.28 -11.42 3.77
N SER A 156 -38.80 -11.52 5.01
CA SER A 156 -40.17 -11.99 5.30
C SER A 156 -41.22 -10.88 5.39
N LYS A 157 -40.84 -9.61 5.32
CA LYS A 157 -41.77 -8.46 5.30
C LYS A 157 -41.34 -7.46 4.23
N ALA A 158 -41.66 -7.80 2.99
CA ALA A 158 -41.84 -6.78 1.96
C ALA A 158 -42.88 -5.76 2.47
N GLU A 159 -42.59 -4.48 2.21
CA GLU A 159 -43.42 -3.32 2.52
C GLU A 159 -43.46 -2.90 3.99
N ASN A 160 -42.58 -1.94 4.37
CA ASN A 160 -42.98 -0.67 5.00
C ASN A 160 -41.78 0.14 5.52
N ALA A 161 -41.78 1.42 5.13
CA ALA A 161 -41.36 2.66 5.82
C ALA A 161 -40.07 2.76 6.69
N ALA A 162 -39.50 1.68 7.24
CA ALA A 162 -38.26 1.71 8.01
C ALA A 162 -37.00 1.90 7.15
N MET A 163 -37.17 1.98 5.82
CA MET A 163 -36.11 2.20 4.86
C MET A 163 -35.53 3.63 4.93
N LEU A 164 -36.19 4.57 5.62
CA LEU A 164 -35.79 5.99 5.68
C LEU A 164 -34.90 6.38 6.89
N GLU A 165 -34.87 5.63 7.98
CA GLU A 165 -34.03 5.98 9.15
C GLU A 165 -32.62 5.38 9.09
N VAL A 166 -32.38 4.41 8.20
CA VAL A 166 -31.02 3.93 7.85
C VAL A 166 -30.42 4.78 6.72
N MET A 167 -31.18 5.72 6.14
CA MET A 167 -30.74 6.54 5.01
C MET A 167 -29.76 7.66 5.38
N SER A 168 -29.67 8.08 6.64
CA SER A 168 -28.80 9.20 7.07
C SER A 168 -27.58 8.78 7.90
N VAL A 169 -26.98 7.62 7.60
CA VAL A 169 -25.70 7.28 8.23
C VAL A 169 -24.60 7.97 7.45
N ASP A 170 -24.31 9.20 7.85
CA ASP A 170 -23.15 9.96 7.41
C ASP A 170 -21.89 9.21 7.88
N ILE A 171 -20.93 8.98 6.97
CA ILE A 171 -19.69 8.24 7.29
C ILE A 171 -18.95 8.95 8.43
N GLY A 172 -19.01 10.29 8.44
CA GLY A 172 -18.46 11.10 9.53
C GLY A 172 -19.12 10.84 10.88
N ALA A 173 -20.43 10.54 10.92
CA ALA A 173 -21.13 10.24 12.18
C ALA A 173 -20.76 8.86 12.75
N ILE A 174 -20.41 7.90 11.89
CA ILE A 174 -19.84 6.61 12.33
C ILE A 174 -18.44 6.85 12.90
N ASP A 175 -17.60 7.57 12.17
CA ASP A 175 -16.21 7.83 12.56
C ASP A 175 -16.14 8.61 13.88
N GLU A 176 -17.03 9.60 14.10
CA GLU A 176 -17.17 10.30 15.38
C GLU A 176 -17.58 9.39 16.54
N LYS A 177 -18.55 8.49 16.32
CA LYS A 177 -19.00 7.55 17.37
C LYS A 177 -17.91 6.54 17.71
N LEU A 178 -17.24 6.01 16.70
CA LEU A 178 -16.14 5.07 16.90
C LEU A 178 -14.94 5.75 17.58
N ALA A 179 -14.59 6.98 17.18
CA ALA A 179 -13.52 7.75 17.81
C ALA A 179 -13.76 8.03 19.30
N LYS A 180 -15.02 8.26 19.71
CA LYS A 180 -15.38 8.41 21.14
C LYS A 180 -15.19 7.12 21.95
N ILE A 181 -15.36 5.96 21.32
CA ILE A 181 -15.21 4.64 21.97
C ILE A 181 -13.74 4.24 22.05
N THR A 182 -12.98 4.49 20.98
CA THR A 182 -11.59 4.01 20.85
C THR A 182 -10.54 5.01 21.30
N GLY A 183 -10.93 6.30 21.44
CA GLY A 183 -10.00 7.40 21.65
C GLY A 183 -9.07 7.67 20.46
N LYS A 184 -9.30 7.03 19.31
CA LYS A 184 -8.47 7.14 18.11
C LYS A 184 -9.35 7.47 16.90
N THR A 185 -8.95 8.48 16.14
CA THR A 185 -9.60 8.78 14.86
C THR A 185 -9.00 7.91 13.75
N VAL A 186 -9.80 7.64 12.71
CA VAL A 186 -9.35 6.91 11.52
C VAL A 186 -8.18 7.64 10.85
N GLU A 187 -8.22 8.98 10.81
CA GLU A 187 -7.17 9.81 10.22
C GLU A 187 -5.84 9.69 10.96
N GLN A 188 -5.85 9.63 12.30
CA GLN A 188 -4.64 9.42 13.10
C GLN A 188 -4.01 8.05 12.85
N LEU A 189 -4.82 7.00 12.62
CA LEU A 189 -4.33 5.66 12.33
C LEU A 189 -3.86 5.49 10.88
N LEU A 190 -4.48 6.18 9.93
CA LEU A 190 -4.00 6.25 8.55
C LEU A 190 -2.70 7.07 8.45
N ALA A 191 -2.57 8.16 9.23
CA ALA A 191 -1.34 8.94 9.33
C ALA A 191 -0.20 8.14 9.99
N GLN A 192 -0.48 7.29 10.99
CA GLN A 192 0.51 6.38 11.59
C GLN A 192 0.99 5.26 10.65
N LYS A 193 0.23 4.95 9.59
CA LYS A 193 0.58 3.96 8.56
C LYS A 193 1.29 4.56 7.34
N SER A 194 1.38 5.89 7.28
CA SER A 194 2.06 6.62 6.21
C SER A 194 3.41 7.10 6.75
N PRO A 195 4.57 6.63 6.23
CA PRO A 195 5.84 7.25 6.53
C PRO A 195 5.95 8.64 5.88
#